data_AF-A0A957IVJ7-F1
#
_entry.id   AF-A0A957IVJ7-F1
#
_cell.length_a   1.000
_cell.length_b   1.000
_cell.length_c   1.000
_cell.angle_alpha   90.00
_cell.angle_beta   90.00
_cell.angle_gamma   90.00
#
_symmetry.space_group_name_H-M   'P 1'
#
loop_
_entity.id
_entity.type
_entity.pdbx_description
1 polymer ?
#
loop_
_entity_poly.entity_id
_entity_poly.type
_entity_poly.pdbx_seq_one_letter_code
_entity_poly.pdbx_strand_id
1 'polypeptide(L)'
;WLLEVQQPSFNKVYVETNWCERLVERPLIYLESSMPFNDWETHLMRQTRLLVANLCDADLPMVFEHGDLSHPNLFLLKDGRVGVVDWELAEPEGLVAYDLFFFLTYVAFARSNAQTASDYLTAFERAFFGPTAWAKPYVDMYARRFRLDADQLTALFVLCWARYLSNLLLRLEDNRPSDGRVASSTATWLRSNRYYALWQYTVNNAEQLVWNGPARAKTLKMMTQD
;
A
#
# COMPACT_ATOMS: atom_id res chain seq x y z
N TRP A 1 -0.63 -12.16 -15.67
CA TRP A 1 -1.93 -11.81 -15.07
C TRP A 1 -1.96 -10.42 -14.44
N LEU A 2 -1.43 -10.16 -13.22
CA LEU A 2 -1.58 -8.82 -12.59
C LEU A 2 -1.02 -7.68 -13.48
N LEU A 3 0.17 -7.90 -14.07
CA LEU A 3 0.78 -6.97 -15.04
C LEU A 3 -0.06 -6.73 -16.31
N GLU A 4 -0.99 -7.62 -16.64
CA GLU A 4 -1.88 -7.52 -17.81
C GLU A 4 -3.16 -6.76 -17.44
N VAL A 5 -3.71 -7.01 -16.26
CA VAL A 5 -4.90 -6.31 -15.75
C VAL A 5 -4.59 -4.85 -15.41
N GLN A 6 -3.42 -4.62 -14.81
CA GLN A 6 -2.96 -3.28 -14.44
C GLN A 6 -2.17 -2.60 -15.56
N GLN A 7 -2.26 -3.08 -16.80
CA GLN A 7 -1.67 -2.35 -17.94
C GLN A 7 -2.15 -0.89 -17.86
N PRO A 8 -1.22 0.08 -17.78
CA PRO A 8 -1.63 1.47 -17.65
C PRO A 8 -2.53 1.81 -18.82
N SER A 9 -3.66 2.43 -18.53
CA SER A 9 -4.38 3.22 -19.51
C SER A 9 -3.47 4.38 -19.90
N PHE A 10 -2.50 4.17 -20.80
CA PHE A 10 -1.59 5.22 -21.30
C PHE A 10 -2.32 6.32 -22.09
N ASN A 11 -3.65 6.29 -22.10
CA ASN A 11 -4.48 7.39 -22.54
C ASN A 11 -4.32 8.54 -21.54
N LYS A 12 -3.36 9.41 -21.83
CA LYS A 12 -3.12 10.76 -21.26
C LYS A 12 -4.35 11.70 -21.26
N VAL A 13 -5.55 11.19 -21.51
CA VAL A 13 -6.73 12.01 -21.79
C VAL A 13 -7.27 12.66 -20.53
N TYR A 14 -7.04 12.09 -19.34
CA TYR A 14 -7.30 12.75 -18.07
C TYR A 14 -6.26 12.30 -17.03
N VAL A 15 -5.30 13.17 -16.71
CA VAL A 15 -4.64 13.08 -15.40
C VAL A 15 -5.61 13.78 -14.47
N GLU A 16 -6.37 13.03 -13.66
CA GLU A 16 -7.09 13.63 -12.53
C GLU A 16 -6.09 14.43 -11.70
N THR A 17 -6.21 15.76 -11.72
CA THR A 17 -5.29 16.68 -11.04
C THR A 17 -5.32 16.55 -9.52
N ASN A 18 -6.21 15.72 -8.96
CA ASN A 18 -6.42 15.52 -7.53
C ASN A 18 -6.14 14.09 -7.06
N TRP A 19 -5.47 13.24 -7.84
CA TRP A 19 -5.17 11.85 -7.42
C TRP A 19 -4.43 11.79 -6.08
N CYS A 20 -3.49 12.72 -5.83
CA CYS A 20 -2.74 12.78 -4.57
C CYS A 20 -3.68 13.05 -3.38
N GLU A 21 -4.58 14.03 -3.52
CA GLU A 21 -5.57 14.33 -2.48
C GLU A 21 -6.44 13.10 -2.20
N ARG A 22 -6.96 12.45 -3.27
CA ARG A 22 -7.86 11.30 -3.20
C ARG A 22 -7.20 10.05 -2.61
N LEU A 23 -6.01 9.71 -3.07
CA LEU A 23 -5.35 8.42 -2.82
C LEU A 23 -4.31 8.47 -1.70
N VAL A 24 -3.77 9.65 -1.38
CA VAL A 24 -2.71 9.81 -0.38
C VAL A 24 -3.22 10.63 0.80
N GLU A 25 -3.63 11.88 0.57
CA GLU A 25 -3.88 12.82 1.66
C GLU A 25 -5.15 12.48 2.44
N ARG A 26 -6.29 12.29 1.76
CA ARG A 26 -7.57 11.98 2.41
C ARG A 26 -7.51 10.71 3.25
N PRO A 27 -6.97 9.57 2.77
CA PRO A 27 -6.86 8.37 3.60
C PRO A 27 -6.02 8.58 4.86
N LEU A 28 -4.92 9.34 4.78
CA LEU A 28 -4.05 9.62 5.93
C LEU A 28 -4.70 10.60 6.92
N ILE A 29 -5.33 11.67 6.43
CA ILE A 29 -6.11 12.60 7.25
C ILE A 29 -7.24 11.87 7.96
N TYR A 30 -7.95 11.01 7.24
CA TYR A 30 -9.06 10.25 7.79
C TYR A 30 -8.59 9.27 8.87
N LEU A 31 -7.50 8.53 8.64
CA LEU A 31 -6.93 7.61 9.63
C LEU A 31 -6.50 8.35 10.91
N GLU A 32 -5.84 9.50 10.77
CA GLU A 32 -5.39 10.31 11.92
C GLU A 32 -6.55 10.97 12.69
N SER A 33 -7.55 11.49 11.98
CA SER A 33 -8.69 12.16 12.61
C SER A 33 -9.67 11.18 13.26
N SER A 34 -9.81 9.99 12.70
CA SER A 34 -10.74 8.95 13.20
C SER A 34 -10.21 8.23 14.44
N MET A 35 -8.90 8.05 14.56
CA MET A 35 -8.29 7.29 15.65
C MET A 35 -7.85 8.19 16.82
N PRO A 36 -8.13 7.81 18.08
CA PRO A 36 -7.58 8.51 19.24
C PRO A 36 -6.11 8.10 19.45
N PHE A 37 -5.21 8.68 18.66
CA PHE A 37 -3.77 8.39 18.73
C PHE A 37 -3.13 8.85 20.03
N ASN A 38 -2.24 8.01 20.57
CA ASN A 38 -1.28 8.41 21.60
C ASN A 38 -0.04 9.08 20.97
N ASP A 39 0.90 9.53 21.79
CA ASP A 39 2.10 10.24 21.32
C ASP A 39 2.96 9.42 20.35
N TRP A 40 3.05 8.11 20.60
CA TRP A 40 3.80 7.20 19.75
C TRP A 40 3.11 6.97 18.39
N GLU A 41 1.79 6.79 18.37
CA GLU A 41 1.02 6.67 17.14
C GLU A 41 1.06 7.98 16.33
N THR A 42 1.05 9.12 17.00
CA THR A 42 1.24 10.44 16.39
C THR A 42 2.61 10.56 15.74
N HIS A 43 3.66 10.05 16.40
CA HIS A 43 5.00 9.98 15.82
C HIS A 43 5.03 9.06 14.60
N LEU A 44 4.41 7.88 14.68
CA LEU A 44 4.34 6.91 13.59
C LEU A 44 3.59 7.47 12.36
N MET A 45 2.51 8.22 12.58
CA MET A 45 1.78 8.91 11.51
C MET A 45 2.63 10.00 10.87
N ARG A 46 3.41 10.75 11.65
CA ARG A 46 4.36 11.73 11.13
C ARG A 46 5.43 11.06 10.24
N GLN A 47 5.99 9.93 10.68
CA GLN A 47 6.96 9.17 9.87
C GLN A 47 6.32 8.63 8.59
N THR A 48 5.09 8.12 8.67
CA THR A 48 4.30 7.70 7.50
C THR A 48 4.21 8.85 6.48
N ARG A 49 3.84 10.05 6.91
CA ARG A 49 3.77 11.24 6.04
C ARG A 49 5.11 11.61 5.42
N LEU A 50 6.20 11.57 6.19
CA LEU A 50 7.54 11.88 5.68
C LEU A 50 7.97 10.89 4.60
N LEU A 51 7.71 9.59 4.79
CA LEU A 51 8.05 8.54 3.84
C LEU A 51 7.28 8.67 2.52
N VAL A 52 6.03 9.16 2.57
CA VAL A 52 5.17 9.26 1.38
C VAL A 52 5.13 10.64 0.72
N ALA A 53 5.77 11.66 1.33
CA ALA A 53 5.65 13.06 0.92
C ALA A 53 5.97 13.30 -0.57
N ASN A 54 6.98 12.61 -1.09
CA ASN A 54 7.44 12.80 -2.47
C ASN A 54 6.57 12.07 -3.52
N LEU A 55 5.58 11.24 -3.11
CA LEU A 55 4.73 10.55 -4.08
C LEU A 55 3.91 11.54 -4.91
N CYS A 56 3.40 12.60 -4.29
CA CYS A 56 2.52 13.55 -4.96
C CYS A 56 3.22 14.38 -6.05
N ASP A 57 4.55 14.48 -5.99
CA ASP A 57 5.38 15.11 -7.02
C ASP A 57 5.88 14.13 -8.08
N ALA A 58 5.58 12.83 -7.93
CA ALA A 58 6.04 11.79 -8.84
C ALA A 58 5.06 11.57 -10.00
N ASP A 59 5.63 11.28 -11.18
CA ASP A 59 4.87 10.82 -12.35
C ASP A 59 4.56 9.33 -12.18
N LEU A 60 3.51 9.01 -11.43
CA LEU A 60 3.06 7.65 -11.18
C LEU A 60 2.00 7.24 -12.20
N PRO A 61 2.13 6.05 -12.83
CA PRO A 61 1.06 5.51 -13.63
C PRO A 61 -0.13 5.13 -12.73
N MET A 62 -1.34 5.57 -13.09
CA MET A 62 -2.56 5.06 -12.48
C MET A 62 -2.94 3.72 -13.10
N VAL A 63 -3.48 2.83 -12.27
CA VAL A 63 -3.88 1.46 -12.67
C VAL A 63 -5.28 1.19 -12.17
N PHE A 64 -5.96 0.23 -12.79
CA PHE A 64 -7.19 -0.31 -12.20
C PHE A 64 -6.81 -1.15 -10.98
N GLU A 65 -7.03 -0.61 -9.79
CA GLU A 65 -6.75 -1.22 -8.50
C GLU A 65 -7.96 -2.04 -8.03
N HIS A 66 -7.73 -3.23 -7.50
CA HIS A 66 -8.76 -4.09 -6.90
C HIS A 66 -9.06 -3.69 -5.46
N GLY A 67 -8.04 -3.31 -4.68
CA GLY A 67 -8.16 -2.81 -3.31
C GLY A 67 -8.20 -3.89 -2.21
N ASP A 68 -8.62 -5.11 -2.55
CA ASP A 68 -8.52 -6.32 -1.68
C ASP A 68 -8.09 -7.56 -2.47
N LEU A 69 -6.94 -7.50 -3.16
CA LEU A 69 -6.46 -8.61 -3.97
C LEU A 69 -5.87 -9.75 -3.08
N SER A 70 -6.75 -10.55 -2.49
CA SER A 70 -6.41 -11.64 -1.56
C SER A 70 -7.04 -12.98 -1.95
N HIS A 71 -6.59 -14.07 -1.32
CA HIS A 71 -7.00 -15.44 -1.69
C HIS A 71 -8.51 -15.72 -1.72
N PRO A 72 -9.39 -15.10 -0.92
CA PRO A 72 -10.84 -15.31 -1.03
C PRO A 72 -11.42 -14.76 -2.34
N ASN A 73 -10.72 -13.80 -2.96
CA ASN A 73 -11.15 -13.08 -4.15
C ASN A 73 -10.51 -13.62 -5.43
N LEU A 74 -9.70 -14.69 -5.33
CA LEU A 74 -8.95 -15.27 -6.45
C LEU A 74 -9.39 -16.71 -6.72
N PHE A 75 -9.76 -16.98 -7.98
CA PHE A 75 -10.18 -18.29 -8.45
C PHE A 75 -9.31 -18.78 -9.60
N LEU A 76 -8.90 -20.05 -9.55
CA LEU A 76 -8.33 -20.72 -10.72
C LEU A 76 -9.47 -21.30 -11.56
N LEU A 77 -9.67 -20.77 -12.76
CA LEU A 77 -10.69 -21.22 -13.69
C LEU A 77 -10.29 -22.55 -14.34
N LYS A 78 -11.27 -23.26 -14.91
CA LYS A 78 -11.05 -24.58 -15.55
C LYS A 78 -10.02 -24.57 -16.68
N ASP A 79 -9.83 -23.43 -17.32
CA ASP A 79 -8.86 -23.22 -18.41
C ASP A 79 -7.49 -22.73 -17.92
N GLY A 80 -7.26 -22.70 -16.60
CA GLY A 80 -6.00 -22.27 -16.00
C GLY A 80 -5.85 -20.76 -15.86
N ARG A 81 -6.84 -19.95 -16.26
CA ARG A 81 -6.83 -18.50 -16.02
C ARG A 81 -7.19 -18.16 -14.59
N VAL A 82 -6.79 -16.97 -14.15
CA VAL A 82 -7.19 -16.40 -12.86
C VAL A 82 -8.46 -15.57 -13.05
N GLY A 83 -9.51 -15.91 -12.29
CA GLY A 83 -10.71 -15.11 -12.11
C GLY A 83 -10.62 -14.31 -10.82
N VAL A 84 -11.15 -13.08 -10.85
CA VAL A 84 -11.15 -12.16 -9.71
C VAL A 84 -12.55 -11.60 -9.50
N VAL A 85 -12.98 -11.61 -8.24
CA VAL A 85 -14.32 -11.21 -7.80
C VAL A 85 -14.19 -10.22 -6.65
N ASP A 86 -15.32 -9.67 -6.23
CA ASP A 86 -15.41 -8.73 -5.10
C ASP A 86 -14.65 -7.42 -5.34
N TRP A 87 -15.09 -6.71 -6.39
CA TRP A 87 -14.57 -5.42 -6.82
C TRP A 87 -15.14 -4.24 -6.01
N GLU A 88 -15.66 -4.47 -4.79
CA GLU A 88 -16.30 -3.41 -3.99
C GLU A 88 -15.32 -2.31 -3.56
N LEU A 89 -14.03 -2.66 -3.41
CA LEU A 89 -12.95 -1.72 -3.07
C LEU A 89 -12.16 -1.25 -4.30
N ALA A 90 -12.67 -1.54 -5.50
CA ALA A 90 -11.96 -1.22 -6.72
C ALA A 90 -11.81 0.30 -6.90
N GLU A 91 -10.64 0.70 -7.35
CA GLU A 91 -10.31 2.07 -7.68
C GLU A 91 -9.81 2.10 -9.14
N PRO A 92 -10.67 2.48 -10.10
CA PRO A 92 -10.32 2.48 -11.53
C PRO A 92 -9.10 3.32 -11.89
N GLU A 93 -8.84 4.38 -11.11
CA GLU A 93 -7.66 5.23 -11.20
C GLU A 93 -6.87 5.17 -9.89
N GLY A 94 -6.38 3.97 -9.59
CA GLY A 94 -5.75 3.61 -8.33
C GLY A 94 -4.24 3.59 -8.35
N LEU A 95 -3.67 3.33 -7.18
CA LEU A 95 -2.23 3.35 -6.98
C LEU A 95 -1.58 2.08 -7.51
N VAL A 96 -0.59 2.31 -8.36
CA VAL A 96 0.33 1.28 -8.81
C VAL A 96 0.99 0.54 -7.63
N ALA A 97 1.20 -0.77 -7.78
CA ALA A 97 1.81 -1.68 -6.79
C ALA A 97 0.99 -1.99 -5.53
N TYR A 98 -0.15 -1.31 -5.28
CA TYR A 98 -1.00 -1.59 -4.12
C TYR A 98 -1.45 -3.06 -4.05
N ASP A 99 -2.13 -3.53 -5.09
CA ASP A 99 -2.59 -4.92 -5.18
C ASP A 99 -1.44 -5.93 -5.16
N LEU A 100 -0.27 -5.57 -5.70
CA LEU A 100 0.91 -6.44 -5.69
C LEU A 100 1.38 -6.67 -4.25
N PHE A 101 1.58 -5.60 -3.48
CA PHE A 101 2.04 -5.69 -2.10
C PHE A 101 1.05 -6.42 -1.21
N PHE A 102 -0.22 -6.12 -1.40
CA PHE A 102 -1.30 -6.77 -0.67
C PHE A 102 -1.36 -8.27 -0.98
N PHE A 103 -1.35 -8.65 -2.26
CA PHE A 103 -1.34 -10.05 -2.69
C PHE A 103 -0.11 -10.82 -2.19
N LEU A 104 1.10 -10.26 -2.36
CA LEU A 104 2.35 -10.91 -1.93
C LEU A 104 2.40 -11.11 -0.41
N THR A 105 1.76 -10.24 0.37
CA THR A 105 1.61 -10.41 1.81
C THR A 105 0.74 -11.63 2.14
N TYR A 106 -0.37 -11.82 1.43
CA TYR A 106 -1.18 -13.04 1.58
C TYR A 106 -0.45 -14.30 1.14
N VAL A 107 0.38 -14.23 0.09
CA VAL A 107 1.27 -15.33 -0.29
C VAL A 107 2.24 -15.65 0.84
N ALA A 108 2.78 -14.65 1.53
CA ALA A 108 3.66 -14.84 2.67
C ALA A 108 2.96 -15.61 3.80
N PHE A 109 1.72 -15.22 4.11
CA PHE A 109 0.91 -15.84 5.15
C PHE A 109 0.61 -17.31 4.83
N ALA A 110 0.19 -17.57 3.58
CA ALA A 110 -0.10 -18.92 3.11
C ALA A 110 1.15 -19.81 3.12
N ARG A 111 2.28 -19.32 2.60
CA ARG A 111 3.55 -20.08 2.56
C ARG A 111 4.09 -20.43 3.94
N SER A 112 3.78 -19.63 4.95
CA SER A 112 4.23 -19.83 6.32
C SER A 112 3.20 -20.57 7.19
N ASN A 113 2.03 -20.90 6.63
CA ASN A 113 0.88 -21.39 7.38
C ASN A 113 0.62 -20.54 8.63
N ALA A 114 0.66 -19.21 8.49
CA ALA A 114 0.57 -18.29 9.62
C ALA A 114 -0.82 -18.37 10.30
N GLN A 115 -0.85 -18.59 11.61
CA GLN A 115 -2.09 -18.71 12.38
C GLN A 115 -2.22 -17.64 13.47
N THR A 116 -1.10 -17.14 14.00
CA THR A 116 -1.06 -16.13 15.05
C THR A 116 -0.54 -14.78 14.54
N ALA A 117 -0.81 -13.70 15.27
CA ALA A 117 -0.29 -12.36 14.95
C ALA A 117 1.24 -12.36 14.76
N SER A 118 1.97 -13.11 15.60
CA SER A 118 3.43 -13.26 15.50
C SER A 118 3.85 -14.00 14.22
N ASP A 119 3.11 -15.05 13.82
CA ASP A 119 3.40 -15.78 12.58
C ASP A 119 3.19 -14.89 11.36
N TYR A 120 2.10 -14.11 11.34
CA TYR A 120 1.80 -13.17 10.27
C TYR A 120 2.93 -12.14 10.12
N LEU A 121 3.38 -11.55 11.23
CA LEU A 121 4.47 -10.58 11.19
C LEU A 121 5.79 -11.20 10.74
N THR A 122 6.12 -12.39 11.23
CA THR A 122 7.34 -13.13 10.82
C THR A 122 7.32 -13.47 9.33
N ALA A 123 6.16 -13.89 8.81
CA ALA A 123 5.97 -14.18 7.39
C ALA A 123 6.14 -12.93 6.54
N PHE A 124 5.57 -11.81 6.99
CA PHE A 124 5.68 -10.51 6.34
C PHE A 124 7.12 -10.00 6.30
N GLU A 125 7.84 -10.06 7.42
CA GLU A 125 9.26 -9.70 7.51
C GLU A 125 10.08 -10.48 6.48
N ARG A 126 9.98 -11.82 6.49
CA ARG A 126 10.72 -12.69 5.56
C ARG A 126 10.39 -12.46 4.09
N ALA A 127 9.21 -11.93 3.81
CA ALA A 127 8.79 -11.64 2.44
C ALA A 127 9.43 -10.37 1.91
N PHE A 128 9.48 -9.29 2.69
CA PHE A 128 9.79 -7.95 2.19
C PHE A 128 11.06 -7.31 2.75
N PHE A 129 11.53 -7.73 3.93
CA PHE A 129 12.58 -7.03 4.66
C PHE A 129 13.89 -7.80 4.64
N GLY A 130 14.99 -7.04 4.51
CA GLY A 130 16.34 -7.58 4.52
C GLY A 130 16.81 -8.18 3.18
N PRO A 131 18.08 -8.60 3.12
CA PRO A 131 18.73 -9.00 1.86
C PRO A 131 18.20 -10.31 1.27
N THR A 132 17.53 -11.13 2.07
CA THR A 132 16.99 -12.45 1.68
C THR A 132 15.48 -12.42 1.43
N ALA A 133 14.86 -11.25 1.41
CA ALA A 133 13.44 -11.04 1.15
C ALA A 133 13.00 -11.70 -0.17
N TRP A 134 12.16 -12.73 -0.10
CA TRP A 134 11.81 -13.53 -1.28
C TRP A 134 10.81 -12.84 -2.22
N ALA A 135 10.10 -11.81 -1.77
CA ALA A 135 9.16 -11.06 -2.61
C ALA A 135 9.87 -10.14 -3.61
N LYS A 136 11.14 -9.80 -3.34
CA LYS A 136 11.94 -8.85 -4.11
C LYS A 136 11.96 -9.10 -5.62
N PRO A 137 12.17 -10.33 -6.14
CA PRO A 137 12.15 -10.56 -7.59
C PRO A 137 10.80 -10.21 -8.26
N TYR A 138 9.68 -10.39 -7.55
CA TYR A 138 8.34 -10.06 -8.06
C TYR A 138 8.11 -8.55 -8.05
N VAL A 139 8.50 -7.88 -6.97
CA VAL A 139 8.46 -6.42 -6.86
C VAL A 139 9.35 -5.77 -7.92
N ASP A 140 10.57 -6.26 -8.12
CA ASP A 140 11.50 -5.74 -9.12
C ASP A 140 10.98 -5.93 -10.55
N MET A 141 10.37 -7.07 -10.86
CA MET A 141 9.74 -7.32 -12.17
C MET A 141 8.62 -6.33 -12.43
N TYR A 142 7.77 -6.09 -11.42
CA TYR A 142 6.68 -5.14 -11.51
C TYR A 142 7.21 -3.70 -11.64
N ALA A 143 8.17 -3.30 -10.79
CA ALA A 143 8.80 -1.99 -10.81
C ALA A 143 9.42 -1.67 -12.19
N ARG A 144 10.11 -2.63 -12.82
CA ARG A 144 10.63 -2.45 -14.19
C ARG A 144 9.53 -2.20 -15.23
N ARG A 145 8.40 -2.89 -15.10
CA ARG A 145 7.25 -2.74 -16.03
C ARG A 145 6.63 -1.35 -15.97
N PHE A 146 6.55 -0.78 -14.76
CA PHE A 146 5.92 0.51 -14.47
C PHE A 146 6.91 1.66 -14.25
N ARG A 147 8.22 1.39 -14.38
CA ARG A 147 9.32 2.35 -14.21
C ARG A 147 9.35 3.02 -12.84
N LEU A 148 9.07 2.25 -11.79
CA LEU A 148 9.11 2.72 -10.41
C LEU A 148 10.53 2.65 -9.83
N ASP A 149 10.99 3.73 -9.21
CA ASP A 149 12.25 3.76 -8.46
C ASP A 149 12.08 3.20 -7.03
N ALA A 150 13.21 3.01 -6.34
CA ALA A 150 13.22 2.43 -4.99
C ALA A 150 12.50 3.32 -3.95
N ASP A 151 12.63 4.64 -4.05
CA ASP A 151 11.99 5.57 -3.11
C ASP A 151 10.46 5.53 -3.28
N GLN A 152 9.99 5.51 -4.53
CA GLN A 152 8.59 5.34 -4.88
C GLN A 152 8.04 4.00 -4.37
N LEU A 153 8.77 2.90 -4.55
CA LEU A 153 8.34 1.60 -4.04
C LEU A 153 8.21 1.58 -2.51
N THR A 154 9.18 2.14 -1.80
CA THR A 154 9.12 2.26 -0.32
C THR A 154 7.92 3.08 0.11
N ALA A 155 7.72 4.24 -0.51
CA ALA A 155 6.59 5.11 -0.20
C ALA A 155 5.24 4.44 -0.52
N LEU A 156 5.10 3.78 -1.67
CA LEU A 156 3.90 3.02 -2.03
C LEU A 156 3.64 1.85 -1.07
N PHE A 157 4.69 1.17 -0.61
CA PHE A 157 4.58 0.07 0.34
C PHE A 157 4.11 0.54 1.73
N VAL A 158 4.65 1.66 2.21
CA VAL A 158 4.19 2.31 3.45
C VAL A 158 2.73 2.75 3.32
N LEU A 159 2.40 3.42 2.21
CA LEU A 159 1.05 3.93 1.96
C LEU A 159 0.02 2.81 1.81
N CYS A 160 0.42 1.64 1.28
CA CYS A 160 -0.43 0.46 1.15
C CYS A 160 -1.14 0.13 2.47
N TRP A 161 -0.37 0.02 3.55
CA TRP A 161 -0.91 -0.35 4.87
C TRP A 161 -1.70 0.77 5.51
N ALA A 162 -1.26 2.03 5.38
CA ALA A 162 -1.99 3.17 5.91
C ALA A 162 -3.36 3.35 5.22
N ARG A 163 -3.42 3.24 3.89
CA ARG A 163 -4.68 3.25 3.13
C ARG A 163 -5.57 2.07 3.51
N TYR A 164 -5.00 0.88 3.67
CA TYR A 164 -5.78 -0.29 4.06
C TYR A 164 -6.44 -0.12 5.43
N LEU A 165 -5.71 0.41 6.42
CA LEU A 165 -6.26 0.73 7.75
C LEU A 165 -7.36 1.80 7.68
N SER A 166 -7.15 2.82 6.85
CA SER A 166 -8.15 3.86 6.58
C SER A 166 -9.45 3.26 6.03
N ASN A 167 -9.35 2.38 5.03
CA ASN A 167 -10.50 1.68 4.44
C ASN A 167 -11.19 0.73 5.43
N LEU A 168 -10.43 0.02 6.27
CA LEU A 168 -11.01 -0.79 7.35
C LEU A 168 -11.85 0.07 8.31
N LEU A 169 -11.37 1.26 8.66
CA LEU A 169 -12.09 2.17 9.53
C LEU A 169 -13.37 2.68 8.87
N LEU A 170 -13.31 3.09 7.59
CA LEU A 170 -14.48 3.54 6.82
C LEU A 170 -15.58 2.47 6.81
N ARG A 171 -15.23 1.19 6.59
CA ARG A 171 -16.20 0.09 6.57
C ARG A 171 -16.82 -0.20 7.94
N LEU A 172 -16.13 0.12 9.02
CA LEU A 172 -16.63 -0.03 10.39
C LEU A 172 -17.52 1.15 10.81
N GLU A 173 -17.54 2.24 10.03
CA GLU A 173 -18.32 3.45 10.33
C GLU A 173 -19.81 3.37 10.01
N ASP A 174 -20.28 2.36 9.27
CA ASP A 174 -21.71 2.23 8.91
C ASP A 174 -22.66 2.18 10.13
N ASN A 175 -22.14 2.31 11.37
CA ASN A 175 -22.87 2.47 12.63
C ASN A 175 -22.37 3.64 13.54
N ARG A 176 -21.82 4.75 13.02
CA ARG A 176 -21.19 5.80 13.86
C ARG A 176 -22.14 6.67 14.72
N PRO A 177 -21.71 7.07 15.95
CA PRO A 177 -22.19 8.26 16.67
C PRO A 177 -21.61 9.57 16.12
N SER A 178 -22.23 10.70 16.47
CA SER A 178 -22.07 12.03 15.85
C SER A 178 -20.76 12.81 16.10
N ASP A 179 -19.74 12.25 16.77
CA ASP A 179 -18.53 13.00 17.19
C ASP A 179 -17.32 12.90 16.23
N GLY A 180 -17.42 12.11 15.17
CA GLY A 180 -16.39 11.98 14.13
C GLY A 180 -15.16 11.13 14.50
N ARG A 181 -15.09 10.56 15.71
CA ARG A 181 -14.06 9.58 16.11
C ARG A 181 -14.65 8.19 16.23
N VAL A 182 -13.82 7.17 16.05
CA VAL A 182 -14.28 5.79 16.32
C VAL A 182 -14.38 5.53 17.82
N ALA A 183 -15.35 4.70 18.21
CA ALA A 183 -15.50 4.24 19.58
C ALA A 183 -14.20 3.57 20.09
N SER A 184 -13.95 3.63 21.39
CA SER A 184 -12.74 3.05 22.00
C SER A 184 -12.58 1.55 21.74
N SER A 185 -13.69 0.81 21.59
CA SER A 185 -13.70 -0.60 21.20
C SER A 185 -13.17 -0.81 19.78
N THR A 186 -13.59 0.00 18.82
CA THR A 186 -13.08 -0.01 17.43
C THR A 186 -11.60 0.33 17.38
N ALA A 187 -11.15 1.35 18.13
CA ALA A 187 -9.74 1.70 18.21
C ALA A 187 -8.91 0.55 18.83
N THR A 188 -9.43 -0.13 19.85
CA THR A 188 -8.78 -1.29 20.48
C THR A 188 -8.69 -2.48 19.53
N TRP A 189 -9.78 -2.73 18.79
CA TRP A 189 -9.83 -3.76 17.77
C TRP A 189 -8.81 -3.49 16.66
N LEU A 190 -8.73 -2.26 16.14
CA LEU A 190 -7.78 -1.91 15.09
C LEU A 190 -6.34 -2.10 15.58
N ARG A 191 -6.03 -1.71 16.83
CA ARG A 191 -4.70 -1.92 17.43
C ARG A 191 -4.33 -3.39 17.59
N SER A 192 -5.32 -4.26 17.76
CA SER A 192 -5.15 -5.71 17.84
C SER A 192 -5.17 -6.38 16.46
N ASN A 193 -5.49 -5.64 15.40
CA ASN A 193 -5.57 -6.16 14.05
C ASN A 193 -4.16 -6.34 13.46
N ARG A 194 -3.94 -7.46 12.76
CA ARG A 194 -2.66 -7.76 12.11
C ARG A 194 -2.17 -6.64 11.18
N TYR A 195 -3.05 -5.98 10.42
CA TYR A 195 -2.64 -4.94 9.46
C TYR A 195 -2.09 -3.70 10.14
N TYR A 196 -2.53 -3.44 11.38
CA TYR A 196 -2.00 -2.36 12.18
C TYR A 196 -0.56 -2.68 12.62
N ALA A 197 -0.29 -3.92 13.02
CA ALA A 197 1.08 -4.38 13.26
C ALA A 197 1.97 -4.32 12.00
N LEU A 198 1.43 -4.64 10.81
CA LEU A 198 2.18 -4.53 9.55
C LEU A 198 2.53 -3.08 9.21
N TRP A 199 1.58 -2.15 9.37
CA TRP A 199 1.83 -0.72 9.18
C TRP A 199 2.92 -0.22 10.12
N GLN A 200 2.80 -0.51 11.42
CA GLN A 200 3.81 -0.17 12.43
C GLN A 200 5.19 -0.70 12.07
N TYR A 201 5.27 -1.99 11.75
CA TYR A 201 6.53 -2.62 11.40
C TYR A 201 7.14 -1.99 10.15
N THR A 202 6.32 -1.73 9.13
CA THR A 202 6.77 -1.12 7.87
C THR A 202 7.36 0.26 8.08
N VAL A 203 6.70 1.12 8.85
CA VAL A 203 7.19 2.49 9.09
C VAL A 203 8.47 2.47 9.93
N ASN A 204 8.56 1.60 10.94
CA ASN A 204 9.72 1.52 11.82
C ASN A 204 10.96 0.85 11.19
N ASN A 205 10.78 0.10 10.09
CA ASN A 205 11.86 -0.66 9.45
C ASN A 205 11.96 -0.32 7.94
N ALA A 206 11.48 0.86 7.53
CA ALA A 206 11.44 1.25 6.12
C ALA A 206 12.83 1.25 5.47
N GLU A 207 13.88 1.51 6.24
CA GLU A 207 15.29 1.48 5.82
C GLU A 207 15.79 0.07 5.46
N GLN A 208 15.10 -0.98 5.92
CA GLN A 208 15.42 -2.38 5.61
C GLN A 208 14.72 -2.88 4.34
N LEU A 209 13.88 -2.05 3.72
CA LEU A 209 13.29 -2.31 2.41
C LEU A 209 14.35 -2.04 1.32
N VAL A 210 14.90 -3.12 0.76
CA VAL A 210 15.97 -3.03 -0.24
C VAL A 210 15.46 -3.44 -1.61
N TRP A 211 14.95 -2.47 -2.38
CA TRP A 211 14.47 -2.67 -3.76
C TRP A 211 15.61 -2.52 -4.79
N ASN A 212 15.54 -3.23 -5.92
CA ASN A 212 16.49 -3.02 -7.03
C ASN A 212 15.96 -2.01 -8.07
N GLY A 213 15.13 -1.06 -7.66
CA GLY A 213 14.62 -0.01 -8.55
C GLY A 213 15.76 0.79 -9.19
N PRO A 214 15.58 1.35 -10.40
CA PRO A 214 16.54 2.27 -10.98
C PRO A 214 16.83 3.40 -9.98
N ALA A 215 18.09 3.77 -9.81
CA ALA A 215 18.45 4.92 -8.99
C ALA A 215 17.74 6.17 -9.54
N ARG A 216 17.13 6.97 -8.66
CA ARG A 216 16.49 8.23 -9.05
C ARG A 216 17.47 9.04 -9.88
N ALA A 217 17.11 9.37 -11.12
CA ALA A 217 17.90 10.29 -11.92
C ALA A 217 17.96 11.61 -11.13
N LYS A 218 19.13 11.97 -10.60
CA LYS A 218 19.32 13.30 -10.03
C LYS A 218 19.03 14.28 -11.15
N THR A 219 17.92 15.00 -11.06
CA THR A 219 17.64 16.12 -11.95
C THR A 219 18.76 17.13 -11.74
N LEU A 220 19.78 17.09 -12.59
CA LEU A 220 20.69 18.22 -12.75
C LEU A 220 19.81 19.37 -13.22
N LYS A 221 19.48 20.29 -12.31
CA LYS A 221 19.13 21.64 -12.70
C LYS A 221 20.37 22.22 -13.37
N MET A 222 20.51 22.00 -14.68
CA MET A 222 21.39 22.82 -15.50
C MET A 222 20.81 24.23 -15.47
N MET A 223 21.37 25.06 -14.60
CA MET A 223 21.33 26.50 -14.76
C MET A 223 22.05 26.82 -16.08
N THR A 224 21.29 26.93 -17.16
CA THR A 224 21.70 27.76 -18.29
C THR A 224 21.38 29.20 -17.90
N GLN A 225 22.39 29.91 -17.41
CA GLN A 225 22.43 31.36 -17.49
C GLN A 225 23.10 31.69 -18.82
N ASP A 226 22.30 32.24 -19.74
CA ASP A 226 22.76 33.18 -20.75
C ASP A 226 22.48 34.60 -20.24
#